data_AF-A0A3D5RX20-F1
#
_entry.id   AF-A0A3D5RX20-F1
#
_cell.length_a   1.000
_cell.length_b   1.000
_cell.length_c   1.000
_cell.angle_alpha   90.00
_cell.angle_beta   90.00
_cell.angle_gamma   90.00
#
_symmetry.space_group_name_H-M   'P 1'
#
loop_
_entity.id
_entity.type
_entity.pdbx_description
1 polymer ?
#
loop_
_entity_poly.entity_id
_entity_poly.type
_entity_poly.pdbx_seq_one_letter_code
_entity_poly.pdbx_strand_id
1 'polypeptide(L)'
;IAQWSEVTITNSRVTNIDLSDKGLVGAIPEDVIDIQSMLTADFSDNDIDGMPDISGTLPNMTGFNVSGNRLTFEDLEPNAGVTNLNFADQQRFGTVFEDTIPVGSTVDLSQSIGGNFNQYQWYFSNHNTTDQPIGGLTSSELVIDSLIFGNMGQYELKVTNSAVPGLVLSSELQKAYASADLEFVALDLGGEPFTAGEAYALQITAPGSPYDTVQTIRGEGNGFAFNDLVLGNYLIAVAPDNLIEFLPTYYESTDLWREADTLLLRDNLIDTLDMAQIP
;
A
#
# COMPACT_ATOMS: atom_id res chain seq x y z
N ILE A 1 -30.26 24.51 -19.92
CA ILE A 1 -30.73 23.26 -19.27
C ILE A 1 -31.38 22.31 -20.28
N ALA A 2 -32.36 22.71 -21.11
CA ALA A 2 -32.94 21.83 -22.16
C ALA A 2 -31.97 21.44 -23.32
N GLN A 3 -30.67 21.67 -23.16
CA GLN A 3 -29.60 21.30 -24.10
C GLN A 3 -28.48 20.51 -23.41
N TRP A 4 -28.60 20.19 -22.12
CA TRP A 4 -27.64 19.34 -21.42
C TRP A 4 -28.06 17.90 -21.64
N SER A 5 -27.19 17.09 -22.24
CA SER A 5 -27.42 15.66 -22.47
C SER A 5 -27.65 14.89 -21.18
N GLU A 6 -27.11 15.42 -20.10
CA GLU A 6 -27.06 14.88 -18.74
C GLU A 6 -28.36 15.11 -17.96
N VAL A 7 -29.26 15.98 -18.44
CA VAL A 7 -30.46 16.39 -17.70
C VAL A 7 -31.71 16.16 -18.53
N THR A 8 -32.62 15.32 -18.02
CA THR A 8 -33.93 15.11 -18.63
C THR A 8 -34.98 16.00 -17.97
N ILE A 9 -35.74 16.71 -18.79
CA ILE A 9 -36.86 17.56 -18.36
C ILE A 9 -38.17 16.97 -18.88
N THR A 10 -39.10 16.68 -17.97
CA THR A 10 -40.47 16.28 -18.28
C THR A 10 -41.43 17.29 -17.68
N ASN A 11 -42.40 17.79 -18.47
CA ASN A 11 -43.39 18.78 -18.02
C ASN A 11 -42.76 20.03 -17.37
N SER A 12 -41.65 20.53 -17.92
CA SER A 12 -40.89 21.68 -17.38
C SER A 12 -40.28 21.47 -15.99
N ARG A 13 -40.10 20.21 -15.57
CA ARG A 13 -39.40 19.82 -14.34
C ARG A 13 -38.24 18.89 -14.65
N VAL A 14 -37.13 19.02 -13.93
CA VAL A 14 -36.03 18.04 -14.00
C VAL A 14 -36.51 16.74 -13.38
N THR A 15 -36.36 15.65 -14.13
CA THR A 15 -36.76 14.29 -13.70
C THR A 15 -35.58 13.34 -13.63
N ASN A 16 -34.53 13.55 -14.41
CA ASN A 16 -33.36 12.68 -14.42
C ASN A 16 -32.08 13.52 -14.54
N ILE A 17 -31.07 13.13 -13.78
CA ILE A 17 -29.70 13.66 -13.85
C ILE A 17 -28.77 12.46 -14.07
N ASP A 18 -27.89 12.55 -15.06
CA ASP A 18 -26.82 11.59 -15.32
C ASP A 18 -25.49 12.34 -15.42
N LEU A 19 -24.76 12.33 -14.32
CA LEU A 19 -23.44 12.90 -14.17
C LEU A 19 -22.42 11.81 -13.79
N SER A 20 -22.68 10.58 -14.21
CA SER A 20 -21.74 9.47 -14.05
C SER A 20 -20.44 9.72 -14.85
N ASP A 21 -19.30 9.36 -14.27
CA ASP A 21 -17.96 9.43 -14.92
C ASP A 21 -17.68 10.79 -15.56
N LYS A 22 -17.75 11.85 -14.74
CA LYS A 22 -17.48 13.25 -15.17
C LYS A 22 -16.28 13.88 -14.47
N GLY A 23 -15.59 13.15 -13.60
CA GLY A 23 -14.51 13.67 -12.77
C GLY A 23 -14.98 14.80 -11.83
N LEU A 24 -16.22 14.70 -11.34
CA LEU A 24 -16.75 15.64 -10.34
C LEU A 24 -16.01 15.48 -9.03
N VAL A 25 -15.75 16.60 -8.36
CA VAL A 25 -15.08 16.67 -7.06
C VAL A 25 -15.94 17.49 -6.10
N GLY A 26 -15.72 17.29 -4.80
CA GLY A 26 -16.47 17.99 -3.76
C GLY A 26 -17.85 17.38 -3.51
N ALA A 27 -18.59 17.99 -2.58
CA ALA A 27 -19.91 17.49 -2.19
C ALA A 27 -21.00 17.75 -3.23
N ILE A 28 -21.97 16.83 -3.30
CA ILE A 28 -23.25 17.07 -4.00
C ILE A 28 -23.94 18.27 -3.32
N PRO A 29 -24.32 19.32 -4.08
CA PRO A 29 -24.97 20.49 -3.49
C PRO A 29 -26.33 20.17 -2.86
N GLU A 30 -26.65 20.85 -1.75
CA GLU A 30 -27.96 20.76 -1.07
C GLU A 30 -29.14 21.06 -2.03
N ASP A 31 -28.95 21.95 -3.01
CA ASP A 31 -29.98 22.30 -4.00
C ASP A 31 -30.53 21.09 -4.79
N VAL A 32 -29.83 19.95 -4.79
CA VAL A 32 -30.32 18.69 -5.38
C VAL A 32 -31.64 18.24 -4.74
N ILE A 33 -31.84 18.50 -3.44
CA ILE A 33 -33.05 18.09 -2.72
C ILE A 33 -34.28 18.95 -3.10
N ASP A 34 -34.07 20.12 -3.70
CA ASP A 34 -35.17 20.99 -4.16
C ASP A 34 -35.83 20.47 -5.45
N ILE A 35 -35.24 19.46 -6.09
CA ILE A 35 -35.75 18.86 -7.33
C ILE A 35 -36.84 17.83 -7.00
N GLN A 36 -37.98 18.31 -6.52
CA GLN A 36 -39.12 17.50 -6.04
C GLN A 36 -39.74 16.54 -7.09
N SER A 37 -39.42 16.73 -8.37
CA SER A 37 -39.84 15.87 -9.48
C SER A 37 -38.77 14.86 -9.92
N MET A 38 -37.64 14.78 -9.22
CA MET A 38 -36.55 13.85 -9.52
C MET A 38 -37.03 12.40 -9.38
N LEU A 39 -36.78 11.62 -10.43
CA LEU A 39 -37.02 10.18 -10.49
C LEU A 39 -35.69 9.43 -10.35
N THR A 40 -34.66 9.87 -11.07
CA THR A 40 -33.32 9.29 -10.97
C THR A 40 -32.23 10.34 -10.92
N ALA A 41 -31.18 10.06 -10.16
CA ALA A 41 -29.91 10.77 -10.26
C ALA A 41 -28.76 9.78 -10.25
N ASP A 42 -27.85 9.93 -11.20
CA ASP A 42 -26.61 9.17 -11.27
C ASP A 42 -25.42 10.12 -11.12
N PHE A 43 -24.65 9.89 -10.06
CA PHE A 43 -23.40 10.58 -9.74
C PHE A 43 -22.24 9.59 -9.62
N SER A 44 -22.39 8.37 -10.12
CA SER A 44 -21.38 7.32 -9.92
C SER A 44 -20.05 7.63 -10.58
N ASP A 45 -19.00 6.97 -10.10
CA ASP A 45 -17.68 6.97 -10.72
C ASP A 45 -17.10 8.40 -10.85
N ASN A 46 -17.17 9.15 -9.76
CA ASN A 46 -16.58 10.48 -9.62
C ASN A 46 -15.67 10.52 -8.37
N ASP A 47 -15.20 11.71 -8.00
CA ASP A 47 -14.41 11.98 -6.79
C ASP A 47 -15.23 12.79 -5.77
N ILE A 48 -16.54 12.53 -5.66
CA ILE A 48 -17.43 13.23 -4.73
C ILE A 48 -17.14 12.79 -3.30
N ASP A 49 -17.03 13.75 -2.39
CA ASP A 49 -16.63 13.55 -0.98
C ASP A 49 -17.69 14.01 0.03
N GLY A 50 -18.92 14.26 -0.44
CA GLY A 50 -20.05 14.55 0.44
C GLY A 50 -21.40 14.48 -0.27
N MET A 51 -22.47 14.25 0.49
CA MET A 51 -23.84 14.27 -0.04
C MET A 51 -24.85 14.85 0.96
N PRO A 52 -25.94 15.48 0.49
CA PRO A 52 -26.97 16.01 1.37
C PRO A 52 -27.81 14.89 2.00
N ASP A 53 -28.56 15.23 3.04
CA ASP A 53 -29.60 14.34 3.58
C ASP A 53 -30.81 14.31 2.63
N ILE A 54 -30.91 13.23 1.86
CA ILE A 54 -32.02 12.99 0.95
C ILE A 54 -33.19 12.22 1.61
N SER A 55 -33.08 11.91 2.90
CA SER A 55 -34.09 11.14 3.61
C SER A 55 -35.41 11.93 3.71
N GLY A 56 -36.44 11.41 3.03
CA GLY A 56 -37.77 12.03 3.03
C GLY A 56 -37.90 13.35 2.24
N THR A 57 -36.88 13.76 1.48
CA THR A 57 -36.90 15.04 0.72
C THR A 57 -37.26 14.86 -0.77
N LEU A 58 -37.02 13.67 -1.35
CA LEU A 58 -37.28 13.36 -2.75
C LEU A 58 -38.40 12.30 -2.91
N PRO A 59 -39.68 12.72 -2.94
CA PRO A 59 -40.82 11.80 -2.79
C PRO A 59 -41.06 10.86 -3.98
N ASN A 60 -40.54 11.20 -5.16
CA ASN A 60 -40.75 10.44 -6.40
C ASN A 60 -39.50 9.63 -6.83
N MET A 61 -38.45 9.64 -6.00
CA MET A 61 -37.17 9.06 -6.37
C MET A 61 -37.22 7.54 -6.43
N THR A 62 -36.86 7.01 -7.59
CA THR A 62 -36.77 5.57 -7.87
C THR A 62 -35.33 5.06 -7.93
N GLY A 63 -34.34 5.95 -7.99
CA GLY A 63 -32.91 5.58 -7.97
C GLY A 63 -32.00 6.78 -7.71
N PHE A 64 -31.02 6.60 -6.82
CA PHE A 64 -29.97 7.56 -6.56
C PHE A 64 -28.65 6.81 -6.48
N ASN A 65 -27.72 7.08 -7.40
CA ASN A 65 -26.47 6.34 -7.51
C ASN A 65 -25.28 7.23 -7.16
N VAL A 66 -24.52 6.85 -6.16
CA VAL A 66 -23.27 7.49 -5.71
C VAL A 66 -22.15 6.47 -5.56
N SER A 67 -22.24 5.30 -6.21
CA SER A 67 -21.18 4.30 -6.19
C SER A 67 -19.88 4.83 -6.82
N GLY A 68 -18.73 4.29 -6.46
CA GLY A 68 -17.46 4.70 -7.10
C GLY A 68 -16.97 6.09 -6.73
N ASN A 69 -17.46 6.68 -5.63
CA ASN A 69 -17.08 8.01 -5.14
C ASN A 69 -16.13 7.92 -3.93
N ARG A 70 -15.90 9.03 -3.23
CA ARG A 70 -15.08 9.13 -2.01
C ARG A 70 -15.93 9.36 -0.77
N LEU A 71 -17.18 8.89 -0.78
CA LEU A 71 -18.08 9.05 0.35
C LEU A 71 -17.67 8.15 1.51
N THR A 72 -17.72 8.73 2.71
CA THR A 72 -17.40 8.07 3.97
C THR A 72 -18.66 7.89 4.82
N PHE A 73 -18.55 7.28 5.99
CA PHE A 73 -19.74 6.89 6.75
C PHE A 73 -20.55 8.09 7.27
N GLU A 74 -19.91 9.23 7.57
CA GLU A 74 -20.58 10.47 7.94
C GLU A 74 -21.54 11.00 6.86
N ASP A 75 -21.21 10.78 5.59
CA ASP A 75 -22.02 11.23 4.45
C ASP A 75 -23.23 10.31 4.22
N LEU A 76 -23.05 9.04 4.56
CA LEU A 76 -24.01 7.97 4.28
C LEU A 76 -24.94 7.68 5.47
N GLU A 77 -24.51 7.95 6.71
CA GLU A 77 -25.30 7.74 7.94
C GLU A 77 -26.68 8.40 7.89
N PRO A 78 -26.84 9.67 7.47
CA PRO A 78 -28.16 10.31 7.35
C PRO A 78 -29.08 9.60 6.33
N ASN A 79 -28.46 8.99 5.32
CA ASN A 79 -29.14 8.46 4.14
C ASN A 79 -29.33 6.93 4.19
N ALA A 80 -28.87 6.27 5.26
CA ALA A 80 -28.86 4.80 5.38
C ALA A 80 -30.25 4.15 5.25
N GLY A 81 -31.32 4.88 5.56
CA GLY A 81 -32.70 4.41 5.45
C GLY A 81 -33.31 4.51 4.03
N VAL A 82 -32.60 5.10 3.08
CA VAL A 82 -33.11 5.36 1.72
C VAL A 82 -33.03 4.10 0.87
N THR A 83 -34.18 3.52 0.52
CA THR A 83 -34.25 2.19 -0.13
C THR A 83 -33.63 2.12 -1.54
N ASN A 84 -33.63 3.23 -2.28
CA ASN A 84 -33.16 3.28 -3.67
C ASN A 84 -31.81 4.00 -3.81
N LEU A 85 -31.00 4.01 -2.76
CA LEU A 85 -29.66 4.60 -2.77
C LEU A 85 -28.60 3.51 -3.02
N ASN A 86 -27.77 3.68 -4.04
CA ASN A 86 -26.59 2.85 -4.28
C ASN A 86 -25.33 3.62 -3.87
N PHE A 87 -24.61 3.10 -2.88
CA PHE A 87 -23.35 3.64 -2.37
C PHE A 87 -22.19 2.63 -2.42
N ALA A 88 -22.31 1.57 -3.25
CA ALA A 88 -21.30 0.53 -3.35
C ALA A 88 -19.95 1.06 -3.87
N ASP A 89 -18.89 0.26 -3.69
CA ASP A 89 -17.59 0.44 -4.36
C ASP A 89 -16.98 1.84 -4.20
N GLN A 90 -17.07 2.43 -3.01
CA GLN A 90 -16.36 3.69 -2.73
C GLN A 90 -14.85 3.49 -2.84
N GLN A 91 -14.16 4.56 -3.23
CA GLN A 91 -12.71 4.64 -3.31
C GLN A 91 -12.07 4.50 -1.93
N ARG A 92 -10.75 4.27 -1.94
CA ARG A 92 -9.96 4.20 -0.71
C ARG A 92 -9.95 5.54 0.02
N PHE A 93 -10.03 5.49 1.35
CA PHE A 93 -10.02 6.67 2.20
C PHE A 93 -8.66 6.89 2.87
N GLY A 94 -8.44 8.09 3.41
CA GLY A 94 -7.24 8.40 4.19
C GLY A 94 -6.03 8.74 3.34
N THR A 95 -4.83 8.49 3.87
CA THR A 95 -3.57 8.90 3.22
C THR A 95 -2.65 7.71 2.98
N VAL A 96 -1.79 7.80 1.97
CA VAL A 96 -0.75 6.80 1.71
C VAL A 96 0.43 7.04 2.67
N PHE A 97 0.95 5.96 3.24
CA PHE A 97 2.20 5.96 3.98
C PHE A 97 3.15 4.95 3.32
N GLU A 98 4.40 5.34 3.10
CA GLU A 98 5.44 4.46 2.58
C GLU A 98 6.79 4.92 3.11
N ASP A 99 7.40 4.10 3.95
CA ASP A 99 8.70 4.41 4.54
C ASP A 99 9.56 3.16 4.75
N THR A 100 10.88 3.37 4.76
CA THR A 100 11.89 2.37 5.11
C THR A 100 12.56 2.79 6.40
N ILE A 101 12.41 1.99 7.44
CA ILE A 101 12.67 2.36 8.83
C ILE A 101 13.67 1.37 9.42
N PRO A 102 14.67 1.80 10.22
CA PRO A 102 15.62 0.88 10.84
C PRO A 102 14.93 -0.21 11.65
N VAL A 103 15.43 -1.45 11.50
CA VAL A 103 14.95 -2.62 12.22
C VAL A 103 14.88 -2.37 13.72
N GLY A 104 13.81 -2.87 14.34
CA GLY A 104 13.57 -2.71 15.76
C GLY A 104 12.86 -1.41 16.14
N SER A 105 12.75 -0.43 15.24
CA SER A 105 12.07 0.84 15.49
C SER A 105 10.56 0.66 15.67
N THR A 106 9.96 1.59 16.42
CA THR A 106 8.51 1.70 16.56
C THR A 106 7.91 2.47 15.39
N VAL A 107 6.76 2.03 14.88
CA VAL A 107 6.02 2.68 13.79
C VAL A 107 4.58 2.92 14.22
N ASP A 108 4.13 4.17 14.10
CA ASP A 108 2.76 4.57 14.37
C ASP A 108 2.02 4.79 13.04
N LEU A 109 1.04 3.94 12.78
CA LEU A 109 0.15 4.04 11.61
C LEU A 109 -1.21 4.54 12.08
N SER A 110 -1.78 5.51 11.37
CA SER A 110 -3.14 5.98 11.66
C SER A 110 -3.88 6.39 10.39
N GLN A 111 -5.18 6.17 10.41
CA GLN A 111 -6.08 6.64 9.37
C GLN A 111 -7.25 7.38 10.02
N SER A 112 -7.74 8.42 9.36
CA SER A 112 -8.92 9.16 9.82
C SER A 112 -10.08 8.91 8.87
N ILE A 113 -11.26 8.66 9.44
CA ILE A 113 -12.53 8.48 8.74
C ILE A 113 -13.65 8.96 9.65
N GLY A 114 -14.63 9.68 9.11
CA GLY A 114 -15.79 10.08 9.88
C GLY A 114 -16.85 8.97 10.00
N GLY A 115 -17.95 9.31 10.67
CA GLY A 115 -18.99 8.36 11.08
C GLY A 115 -18.94 8.06 12.58
N ASN A 116 -20.11 7.83 13.16
CA ASN A 116 -20.28 7.66 14.61
C ASN A 116 -20.31 6.18 15.03
N PHE A 117 -20.55 5.26 14.09
CA PHE A 117 -20.80 3.84 14.39
C PHE A 117 -19.77 2.91 13.74
N ASN A 118 -18.56 3.44 13.54
CA ASN A 118 -17.46 2.73 12.89
C ASN A 118 -16.92 1.58 13.74
N GLN A 119 -16.55 0.50 13.07
CA GLN A 119 -15.83 -0.65 13.60
C GLN A 119 -14.60 -0.88 12.72
N TYR A 120 -13.46 -1.05 13.37
CA TYR A 120 -12.15 -1.04 12.73
C TYR A 120 -11.53 -2.43 12.75
N GLN A 121 -10.87 -2.82 11.65
CA GLN A 121 -10.06 -4.02 11.58
C GLN A 121 -8.87 -3.78 10.66
N TRP A 122 -7.65 -3.91 11.19
CA TRP A 122 -6.42 -3.85 10.41
C TRP A 122 -6.11 -5.20 9.74
N TYR A 123 -5.58 -5.12 8.54
CA TYR A 123 -5.11 -6.24 7.73
C TYR A 123 -3.63 -6.06 7.39
N PHE A 124 -2.90 -7.16 7.32
CA PHE A 124 -1.47 -7.20 7.03
C PHE A 124 -1.17 -8.12 5.85
N SER A 125 -0.30 -7.66 4.96
CA SER A 125 0.24 -8.44 3.84
C SER A 125 1.75 -8.26 3.73
N ASN A 126 2.47 -9.34 3.50
CA ASN A 126 3.90 -9.32 3.21
C ASN A 126 4.26 -10.38 2.13
N HIS A 127 5.54 -10.69 1.99
CA HIS A 127 6.01 -11.67 1.01
C HIS A 127 5.51 -13.12 1.27
N ASN A 128 4.99 -13.42 2.47
CA ASN A 128 4.51 -14.75 2.86
C ASN A 128 2.98 -14.81 3.04
N THR A 129 2.35 -13.69 3.34
CA THR A 129 0.94 -13.63 3.69
C THR A 129 0.22 -12.54 2.91
N THR A 130 -1.05 -12.76 2.62
CA THR A 130 -1.91 -11.77 1.98
C THR A 130 -3.18 -11.62 2.79
N ASP A 131 -3.57 -10.36 3.00
CA ASP A 131 -4.84 -9.95 3.60
C ASP A 131 -5.16 -10.66 4.93
N GLN A 132 -4.17 -10.75 5.84
CA GLN A 132 -4.36 -11.40 7.13
C GLN A 132 -4.88 -10.39 8.18
N PRO A 133 -6.02 -10.66 8.83
CA PRO A 133 -6.54 -9.77 9.86
C PRO A 133 -5.63 -9.80 11.10
N ILE A 134 -5.31 -8.61 11.63
CA ILE A 134 -4.56 -8.47 12.87
C ILE A 134 -5.55 -8.48 14.04
N GLY A 135 -5.58 -9.56 14.81
CA GLY A 135 -6.54 -9.75 15.90
C GLY A 135 -6.39 -8.71 17.02
N GLY A 136 -7.52 -8.25 17.56
CA GLY A 136 -7.57 -7.38 18.74
C GLY A 136 -7.39 -5.88 18.47
N LEU A 137 -7.12 -5.49 17.21
CA LEU A 137 -7.03 -4.09 16.82
C LEU A 137 -8.37 -3.57 16.35
N THR A 138 -8.98 -2.71 17.16
CA THR A 138 -10.31 -2.12 16.93
C THR A 138 -10.29 -0.60 16.94
N SER A 139 -9.13 0.00 16.68
CA SER A 139 -8.92 1.44 16.56
C SER A 139 -8.48 1.81 15.15
N SER A 140 -8.61 3.10 14.81
CA SER A 140 -8.08 3.68 13.58
C SER A 140 -6.57 3.92 13.63
N GLU A 141 -5.93 3.57 14.74
CA GLU A 141 -4.49 3.65 15.00
C GLU A 141 -3.93 2.24 15.21
N LEU A 142 -2.69 2.03 14.76
CA LEU A 142 -1.92 0.81 14.90
C LEU A 142 -0.47 1.18 15.26
N VAL A 143 0.00 0.69 16.40
CA VAL A 143 1.39 0.84 16.84
C VAL A 143 2.12 -0.48 16.63
N ILE A 144 3.21 -0.45 15.86
CA ILE A 144 4.14 -1.56 15.69
C ILE A 144 5.32 -1.26 16.60
N ASP A 145 5.38 -1.88 17.78
CA ASP A 145 6.44 -1.58 18.77
C ASP A 145 7.85 -1.84 18.23
N SER A 146 8.00 -2.86 17.38
CA SER A 146 9.27 -3.28 16.80
C SER A 146 9.07 -3.81 15.39
N LEU A 147 9.51 -3.03 14.39
CA LEU A 147 9.46 -3.41 12.98
C LEU A 147 10.61 -4.38 12.64
N ILE A 148 10.26 -5.55 12.12
CA ILE A 148 11.17 -6.65 11.80
C ILE A 148 10.75 -7.32 10.48
N PHE A 149 11.59 -8.20 9.94
CA PHE A 149 11.33 -8.88 8.67
C PHE A 149 9.96 -9.59 8.59
N GLY A 150 9.49 -10.17 9.70
CA GLY A 150 8.23 -10.90 9.73
C GLY A 150 6.98 -10.04 9.71
N ASN A 151 7.07 -8.78 10.16
CA ASN A 151 5.94 -7.85 10.23
C ASN A 151 6.10 -6.62 9.32
N MET A 152 7.24 -6.43 8.65
CA MET A 152 7.34 -5.41 7.61
C MET A 152 6.46 -5.80 6.40
N GLY A 153 5.85 -4.83 5.76
CA GLY A 153 4.93 -5.05 4.65
C GLY A 153 3.87 -3.97 4.52
N GLN A 154 2.69 -4.38 4.07
CA GLN A 154 1.57 -3.51 3.78
C GLN A 154 0.47 -3.71 4.81
N TYR A 155 -0.03 -2.60 5.34
CA TYR A 155 -1.13 -2.53 6.27
C TYR A 155 -2.30 -1.78 5.65
N GLU A 156 -3.50 -2.31 5.85
CA GLU A 156 -4.75 -1.74 5.34
C GLU A 156 -5.79 -1.75 6.44
N LEU A 157 -6.47 -0.63 6.67
CA LEU A 157 -7.58 -0.54 7.60
C LEU A 157 -8.89 -0.75 6.84
N LYS A 158 -9.66 -1.78 7.21
CA LYS A 158 -11.03 -1.95 6.73
C LYS A 158 -12.00 -1.53 7.82
N VAL A 159 -13.00 -0.74 7.43
CA VAL A 159 -13.97 -0.14 8.35
C VAL A 159 -15.38 -0.53 7.93
N THR A 160 -16.16 -1.00 8.90
CA THR A 160 -17.60 -1.20 8.76
C THR A 160 -18.34 -0.22 9.66
N ASN A 161 -19.62 0.00 9.39
CA ASN A 161 -20.45 0.88 10.20
C ASN A 161 -21.81 0.23 10.44
N SER A 162 -22.31 0.26 11.69
CA SER A 162 -23.56 -0.41 12.04
C SER A 162 -24.82 0.33 11.58
N ALA A 163 -24.73 1.63 11.29
CA ALA A 163 -25.80 2.42 10.70
C ALA A 163 -25.87 2.26 9.17
N VAL A 164 -24.75 2.00 8.50
CA VAL A 164 -24.67 1.76 7.04
C VAL A 164 -24.25 0.31 6.75
N PRO A 165 -25.15 -0.68 6.96
CA PRO A 165 -24.80 -2.09 6.83
C PRO A 165 -24.49 -2.47 5.36
N GLY A 166 -23.53 -3.37 5.18
CA GLY A 166 -23.17 -3.92 3.86
C GLY A 166 -22.10 -3.13 3.11
N LEU A 167 -21.68 -1.96 3.61
CA LEU A 167 -20.53 -1.23 3.10
C LEU A 167 -19.28 -1.54 3.93
N VAL A 168 -18.18 -1.82 3.23
CA VAL A 168 -16.84 -1.94 3.80
C VAL A 168 -15.98 -0.90 3.10
N LEU A 169 -15.40 0.02 3.87
CA LEU A 169 -14.47 1.02 3.36
C LEU A 169 -13.04 0.56 3.65
N SER A 170 -12.17 0.59 2.65
CA SER A 170 -10.75 0.27 2.79
C SER A 170 -9.92 1.55 2.77
N SER A 171 -8.93 1.65 3.65
CA SER A 171 -8.02 2.78 3.65
C SER A 171 -7.04 2.72 2.48
N GLU A 172 -6.33 3.82 2.25
CA GLU A 172 -5.08 3.80 1.51
C GLU A 172 -4.04 2.89 2.20
N LEU A 173 -3.13 2.35 1.39
CA LEU A 173 -2.12 1.41 1.87
C LEU A 173 -1.08 2.11 2.73
N GLN A 174 -0.76 1.50 3.88
CA GLN A 174 0.32 1.91 4.77
C GLN A 174 1.47 0.91 4.64
N LYS A 175 2.56 1.28 3.98
CA LYS A 175 3.72 0.40 3.74
C LYS A 175 4.85 0.77 4.69
N ALA A 176 5.26 -0.18 5.51
CA ALA A 176 6.38 -0.03 6.42
C ALA A 176 7.39 -1.14 6.15
N TYR A 177 8.57 -0.77 5.66
CA TYR A 177 9.67 -1.71 5.39
C TYR A 177 10.77 -1.53 6.43
N ALA A 178 11.33 -2.63 6.94
CA ALA A 178 12.47 -2.58 7.84
C ALA A 178 13.78 -2.54 7.04
N SER A 179 14.75 -1.74 7.46
CA SER A 179 16.12 -1.74 6.95
C SER A 179 17.15 -2.13 7.99
N ALA A 180 18.30 -2.58 7.54
CA ALA A 180 19.49 -2.81 8.36
C ALA A 180 20.77 -2.47 7.57
N ASP A 181 21.82 -2.16 8.32
CA ASP A 181 23.16 -1.96 7.77
C ASP A 181 23.87 -3.31 7.64
N LEU A 182 24.47 -3.54 6.49
CA LEU A 182 25.34 -4.69 6.22
C LEU A 182 26.76 -4.20 5.96
N GLU A 183 27.65 -4.40 6.92
CA GLU A 183 29.08 -4.18 6.77
C GLU A 183 29.79 -5.52 6.58
N PHE A 184 30.68 -5.62 5.60
CA PHE A 184 31.42 -6.85 5.40
C PHE A 184 32.81 -6.66 4.79
N VAL A 185 33.69 -7.60 5.10
CA VAL A 185 34.95 -7.79 4.38
C VAL A 185 34.76 -8.94 3.39
N ALA A 186 35.12 -8.72 2.13
CA ALA A 186 35.05 -9.75 1.10
C ALA A 186 36.42 -10.41 0.92
N LEU A 187 36.52 -11.72 1.08
CA LEU A 187 37.75 -12.49 0.90
C LEU A 187 37.74 -13.28 -0.41
N ASP A 188 38.89 -13.44 -1.04
CA ASP A 188 39.06 -14.37 -2.15
C ASP A 188 39.23 -15.84 -1.67
N LEU A 189 39.30 -16.79 -2.60
CA LEU A 189 39.53 -18.22 -2.32
C LEU A 189 40.84 -18.51 -1.54
N GLY A 190 41.78 -17.56 -1.53
CA GLY A 190 43.03 -17.62 -0.78
C GLY A 190 42.94 -17.03 0.64
N GLY A 191 41.80 -16.43 0.99
CA GLY A 191 41.58 -15.72 2.26
C GLY A 191 42.12 -14.29 2.26
N GLU A 192 42.50 -13.74 1.10
CA GLU A 192 43.00 -12.36 0.99
C GLU A 192 41.82 -11.40 0.72
N PRO A 193 41.75 -10.25 1.40
CA PRO A 193 40.64 -9.33 1.25
C PRO A 193 40.70 -8.57 -0.08
N PHE A 194 39.54 -8.39 -0.70
CA PHE A 194 39.37 -7.40 -1.76
C PHE A 194 39.49 -5.98 -1.17
N THR A 195 40.45 -5.22 -1.68
CA THR A 195 40.80 -3.88 -1.15
C THR A 195 40.05 -2.73 -1.81
N ALA A 196 39.47 -2.96 -3.00
CA ALA A 196 38.60 -2.02 -3.70
C ALA A 196 37.71 -2.75 -4.72
N GLY A 197 36.49 -2.27 -4.92
CA GLY A 197 35.56 -2.81 -5.92
C GLY A 197 34.14 -2.31 -5.76
N GLU A 198 33.26 -2.72 -6.65
CA GLU A 198 31.81 -2.52 -6.54
C GLU A 198 31.17 -3.74 -5.88
N ALA A 199 30.32 -3.55 -4.87
CA ALA A 199 29.50 -4.60 -4.31
C ALA A 199 28.03 -4.43 -4.73
N TYR A 200 27.35 -5.54 -4.95
CA TYR A 200 25.96 -5.62 -5.37
C TYR A 200 25.17 -6.46 -4.36
N ALA A 201 24.05 -5.89 -3.88
CA ALA A 201 23.05 -6.62 -3.11
C ALA A 201 21.93 -7.05 -4.06
N LEU A 202 21.82 -8.35 -4.33
CA LEU A 202 20.84 -8.92 -5.25
C LEU A 202 19.73 -9.60 -4.44
N GLN A 203 18.52 -9.02 -4.42
CA GLN A 203 17.44 -9.53 -3.60
C GLN A 203 16.79 -10.78 -4.22
N ILE A 204 16.55 -11.78 -3.37
CA ILE A 204 15.85 -13.02 -3.72
C ILE A 204 14.40 -12.90 -3.26
N THR A 205 13.50 -12.60 -4.20
CA THR A 205 12.08 -12.35 -3.92
C THR A 205 11.21 -13.61 -3.99
N ALA A 206 11.55 -14.58 -4.84
CA ALA A 206 10.92 -15.91 -4.89
C ALA A 206 11.78 -16.92 -5.69
N PRO A 207 11.69 -18.24 -5.42
CA PRO A 207 12.32 -19.26 -6.25
C PRO A 207 11.87 -19.13 -7.72
N GLY A 208 12.81 -18.88 -8.63
CA GLY A 208 12.54 -18.76 -10.07
C GLY A 208 12.17 -17.35 -10.57
N SER A 209 12.14 -16.34 -9.69
CA SER A 209 12.11 -14.94 -10.13
C SER A 209 13.53 -14.44 -10.42
N PRO A 210 13.74 -13.58 -11.43
CA PRO A 210 15.06 -13.01 -11.70
C PRO A 210 15.53 -12.19 -10.51
N TYR A 211 16.83 -12.28 -10.22
CA TYR A 211 17.48 -11.42 -9.21
C TYR A 211 17.39 -9.96 -9.67
N ASP A 212 16.97 -9.06 -8.78
CA ASP A 212 17.02 -7.62 -9.02
C ASP A 212 18.09 -6.98 -8.13
N THR A 213 18.87 -6.06 -8.72
CA THR A 213 19.91 -5.35 -7.98
C THR A 213 19.25 -4.25 -7.17
N VAL A 214 19.29 -4.39 -5.85
CA VAL A 214 18.63 -3.43 -4.95
C VAL A 214 19.56 -2.27 -4.61
N GLN A 215 20.85 -2.54 -4.47
CA GLN A 215 21.84 -1.51 -4.14
C GLN A 215 23.21 -1.88 -4.71
N THR A 216 23.95 -0.86 -5.14
CA THR A 216 25.36 -0.97 -5.53
C THR A 216 26.15 0.03 -4.71
N ILE A 217 27.23 -0.43 -4.10
CA ILE A 217 28.13 0.40 -3.29
C ILE A 217 29.57 0.18 -3.74
N ARG A 218 30.44 1.15 -3.48
CA ARG A 218 31.89 0.99 -3.72
C ARG A 218 32.59 0.81 -2.38
N GLY A 219 33.32 -0.30 -2.23
CA GLY A 219 34.18 -0.55 -1.09
C GLY A 219 35.59 -0.02 -1.33
N GLU A 220 36.21 0.54 -0.30
CA GLU A 220 37.60 1.01 -0.33
C GLU A 220 38.29 0.74 1.01
N GLY A 221 39.44 0.04 0.98
CA GLY A 221 40.37 -0.15 2.08
C GLY A 221 39.89 -1.04 3.24
N ASN A 222 38.74 -0.72 3.84
CA ASN A 222 38.24 -1.29 5.09
C ASN A 222 37.03 -2.24 4.91
N GLY A 223 36.66 -2.57 3.67
CA GLY A 223 35.51 -3.42 3.36
C GLY A 223 34.39 -2.68 2.63
N PHE A 224 33.18 -3.22 2.76
CA PHE A 224 31.98 -2.87 2.01
C PHE A 224 30.85 -2.60 3.00
N ALA A 225 30.02 -1.58 2.75
CA ALA A 225 28.90 -1.22 3.62
C ALA A 225 27.67 -0.88 2.78
N PHE A 226 26.60 -1.66 2.94
CA PHE A 226 25.25 -1.29 2.50
C PHE A 226 24.53 -0.68 3.68
N ASN A 227 24.23 0.62 3.59
CA ASN A 227 23.44 1.31 4.60
C ASN A 227 21.95 1.28 4.21
N ASP A 228 21.09 1.14 5.21
CA ASP A 228 19.64 1.13 5.06
C ASP A 228 19.11 0.07 4.06
N LEU A 229 19.77 -1.09 3.98
CA LEU A 229 19.33 -2.17 3.09
C LEU A 229 18.06 -2.83 3.66
N VAL A 230 16.99 -2.87 2.87
CA VAL A 230 15.71 -3.48 3.29
C VAL A 230 15.95 -4.93 3.73
N LEU A 231 15.33 -5.37 4.82
CA LEU A 231 15.51 -6.74 5.30
C LEU A 231 15.08 -7.75 4.23
N GLY A 232 15.84 -8.83 4.07
CA GLY A 232 15.64 -9.67 2.90
C GLY A 232 16.60 -10.83 2.80
N ASN A 233 16.42 -11.59 1.73
CA ASN A 233 17.32 -12.64 1.33
C ASN A 233 18.16 -12.11 0.19
N TYR A 234 19.48 -12.19 0.30
CA TYR A 234 20.39 -11.58 -0.64
C TYR A 234 21.42 -12.58 -1.16
N LEU A 235 21.74 -12.45 -2.44
CA LEU A 235 23.02 -12.85 -2.96
C LEU A 235 23.91 -11.61 -2.96
N ILE A 236 25.07 -11.69 -2.29
CA ILE A 236 26.06 -10.60 -2.30
C ILE A 236 27.12 -10.92 -3.34
N ALA A 237 27.37 -9.97 -4.24
CA ALA A 237 28.43 -10.05 -5.23
C ALA A 237 29.39 -8.88 -5.10
N VAL A 238 30.67 -9.09 -5.42
CA VAL A 238 31.69 -8.04 -5.42
C VAL A 238 32.42 -8.09 -6.76
N ALA A 239 32.51 -6.98 -7.49
CA ALA A 239 33.39 -6.82 -8.65
C ALA A 239 34.65 -6.07 -8.20
N PRO A 240 35.75 -6.76 -7.83
CA PRO A 240 36.98 -6.11 -7.40
C PRO A 240 37.72 -5.46 -8.57
N ASP A 241 38.35 -4.30 -8.34
CA ASP A 241 39.02 -3.50 -9.40
C ASP A 241 40.18 -4.24 -10.11
N ASN A 242 40.75 -5.26 -9.46
CA ASN A 242 41.92 -6.01 -9.92
C ASN A 242 41.58 -7.32 -10.65
N LEU A 243 40.29 -7.65 -10.84
CA LEU A 243 39.85 -8.85 -11.54
C LEU A 243 39.26 -8.47 -12.91
N ILE A 244 39.78 -9.09 -13.97
CA ILE A 244 39.56 -8.64 -15.37
C ILE A 244 38.21 -9.12 -15.93
N GLU A 245 37.71 -10.26 -15.48
CA GLU A 245 36.38 -10.80 -15.82
C GLU A 245 35.82 -11.50 -14.55
N PHE A 246 34.49 -11.70 -14.46
CA PHE A 246 33.72 -12.38 -13.39
C PHE A 246 33.21 -11.51 -12.22
N LEU A 247 31.98 -11.83 -11.76
CA LEU A 247 31.29 -11.28 -10.59
C LEU A 247 31.36 -12.32 -9.46
N PRO A 248 32.35 -12.29 -8.56
CA PRO A 248 32.41 -13.26 -7.46
C PRO A 248 31.28 -13.04 -6.45
N THR A 249 30.73 -14.16 -5.95
CA THR A 249 29.53 -14.20 -5.08
C THR A 249 29.83 -14.89 -3.76
N TYR A 250 29.09 -14.50 -2.72
CA TYR A 250 29.17 -15.14 -1.40
C TYR A 250 28.93 -16.65 -1.44
N TYR A 251 29.82 -17.42 -0.80
CA TYR A 251 29.70 -18.86 -0.63
C TYR A 251 30.26 -19.31 0.73
N GLU A 252 29.47 -20.06 1.49
CA GLU A 252 29.89 -20.69 2.75
C GLU A 252 30.14 -22.19 2.54
N SER A 253 29.43 -22.81 1.59
CA SER A 253 29.33 -24.27 1.48
C SER A 253 29.61 -24.87 0.09
N THR A 254 29.65 -24.07 -0.98
CA THR A 254 29.80 -24.57 -2.38
C THR A 254 30.28 -23.50 -3.37
N ASP A 255 31.12 -23.90 -4.34
CA ASP A 255 31.78 -22.98 -5.30
C ASP A 255 30.96 -22.76 -6.60
N LEU A 256 29.75 -23.32 -6.71
CA LEU A 256 28.91 -23.18 -7.90
C LEU A 256 27.93 -22.00 -7.73
N TRP A 257 27.91 -21.06 -8.69
CA TRP A 257 27.02 -19.89 -8.62
C TRP A 257 25.53 -20.20 -8.48
N ARG A 258 25.08 -21.35 -8.99
CA ARG A 258 23.69 -21.84 -8.83
C ARG A 258 23.38 -22.33 -7.42
N GLU A 259 24.41 -22.52 -6.62
CA GLU A 259 24.38 -23.06 -5.27
C GLU A 259 24.94 -22.04 -4.26
N ALA A 260 25.29 -20.81 -4.69
CA ALA A 260 25.81 -19.76 -3.84
C ALA A 260 24.87 -19.48 -2.65
N ASP A 261 25.47 -19.22 -1.48
CA ASP A 261 24.74 -19.14 -0.24
C ASP A 261 23.93 -17.85 -0.15
N THR A 262 22.74 -17.96 0.45
CA THR A 262 21.85 -16.81 0.63
C THR A 262 22.16 -16.13 1.96
N LEU A 263 22.51 -14.85 1.91
CA LEU A 263 22.63 -14.01 3.09
C LEU A 263 21.24 -13.59 3.58
N LEU A 264 20.93 -13.93 4.84
CA LEU A 264 19.66 -13.59 5.48
C LEU A 264 19.81 -12.31 6.31
N LEU A 265 19.58 -11.15 5.69
CA LEU A 265 19.65 -9.87 6.40
C LEU A 265 18.39 -9.70 7.27
N ARG A 266 18.54 -9.74 8.59
CA ARG A 266 17.44 -9.65 9.57
C ARG A 266 17.65 -8.59 10.64
N ASP A 267 18.89 -8.20 10.84
CA ASP A 267 19.34 -7.15 11.74
C ASP A 267 20.64 -6.59 11.16
N ASN A 268 21.17 -5.53 11.77
CA ASN A 268 22.49 -5.00 11.44
C ASN A 268 23.53 -6.13 11.51
N LEU A 269 24.28 -6.30 10.44
CA LEU A 269 25.21 -7.41 10.29
C LEU A 269 26.60 -6.87 9.96
N ILE A 270 27.59 -7.31 10.75
CA ILE A 270 29.00 -7.13 10.45
C ILE A 270 29.58 -8.52 10.23
N ASP A 271 30.07 -8.81 9.02
CA ASP A 271 30.51 -10.15 8.66
C ASP A 271 31.78 -10.18 7.80
N THR A 272 32.32 -11.38 7.58
CA THR A 272 33.36 -11.65 6.59
C THR A 272 32.81 -12.66 5.60
N LEU A 273 32.71 -12.26 4.35
CA LEU A 273 32.09 -13.04 3.28
C LEU A 273 33.19 -13.59 2.37
N ASP A 274 33.30 -14.92 2.32
CA ASP A 274 34.15 -15.60 1.35
C ASP A 274 33.48 -15.53 -0.03
N MET A 275 34.25 -15.14 -1.05
CA MET A 275 33.77 -14.91 -2.40
C MET A 275 34.37 -15.90 -3.40
N ALA A 276 33.51 -16.60 -4.13
CA ALA A 276 33.92 -17.56 -5.14
C ALA A 276 33.76 -16.96 -6.53
N GLN A 277 34.77 -17.15 -7.37
CA GLN A 277 34.68 -16.80 -8.78
C GLN A 277 33.69 -17.75 -9.47
N ILE A 278 32.76 -17.19 -10.23
CA ILE A 278 31.86 -17.97 -11.07
C ILE A 278 32.68 -18.61 -12.22
N PRO A 279 32.65 -19.95 -12.40
CA PRO A 279 33.37 -20.62 -13.48
C PRO A 279 32.88 -20.26 -14.89
#